data_AF-A0A916Y6I9-F1
#
_entry.id   AF-A0A916Y6I9-F1
#
_cell.length_a   1.000
_cell.length_b   1.000
_cell.length_c   1.000
_cell.angle_alpha   90.00
_cell.angle_beta   90.00
_cell.angle_gamma   90.00
#
_symmetry.space_group_name_H-M   'P 1'
#
loop_
_entity.id
_entity.type
_entity.pdbx_description
1 polymer ?
#
loop_
_entity_poly.entity_id
_entity_poly.type
_entity_poly.pdbx_seq_one_letter_code
_entity_poly.pdbx_strand_id
1 'polypeptide(L)'
;MTARHDPRSRVSIPAGYRTDDGAEYETSVIDISEMGCRLRNGVELLAPGKGLSIAIGNLAPVSAQVRWQYGSFCGLAFTRPLHSALLDHLEDAHARGMLAPDAEPRLS
;
A
#
# COMPACT_ATOMS: atom_id res chain seq x y z
N MET A 1 0.57 27.37 -1.85
CA MET A 1 -0.03 26.21 -1.14
C MET A 1 -0.67 25.30 -2.18
N THR A 2 0.09 24.37 -2.76
CA THR A 2 -0.46 23.49 -3.81
C THR A 2 -1.00 22.23 -3.11
N ALA A 3 -2.29 22.25 -2.81
CA ALA A 3 -3.01 21.05 -2.37
C ALA A 3 -2.91 20.01 -3.50
N ARG A 4 -2.06 18.99 -3.33
CA ARG A 4 -1.98 17.85 -4.25
C ARG A 4 -3.23 17.02 -4.03
N HIS A 5 -4.25 17.27 -4.83
CA HIS A 5 -5.47 16.47 -4.88
C HIS A 5 -5.30 15.37 -5.93
N ASP A 6 -4.37 14.45 -5.67
CA ASP A 6 -4.40 13.15 -6.33
C ASP A 6 -5.54 12.37 -5.65
N PRO A 7 -6.65 12.04 -6.35
CA PRO A 7 -7.76 11.31 -5.74
C PRO A 7 -7.23 9.97 -5.18
N ARG A 8 -7.25 9.83 -3.86
CA ARG A 8 -6.83 8.59 -3.18
C ARG A 8 -8.05 7.76 -2.88
N SER A 9 -8.10 6.57 -3.45
CA SER A 9 -9.17 5.63 -3.19
C SER A 9 -8.93 4.93 -1.87
N ARG A 10 -9.93 4.97 -0.99
CA ARG A 10 -9.92 4.20 0.26
C ARG A 10 -10.18 2.75 -0.10
N VAL A 11 -9.21 1.90 0.20
CA VAL A 11 -9.26 0.47 -0.04
C VAL A 11 -8.82 -0.25 1.23
N SER A 12 -8.98 -1.57 1.27
CA SER A 12 -8.31 -2.41 2.25
C SER A 12 -7.87 -3.66 1.52
N ILE A 13 -6.61 -3.67 1.07
CA ILE A 13 -6.06 -4.71 0.21
C ILE A 13 -4.86 -5.36 0.91
N PRO A 14 -4.83 -6.70 1.07
CA PRO A 14 -3.65 -7.43 1.50
C PRO A 14 -2.44 -7.06 0.67
N ALA A 15 -1.31 -6.85 1.33
CA ALA A 15 -0.07 -6.56 0.67
C ALA A 15 1.09 -7.21 1.41
N GLY A 16 2.15 -7.50 0.66
CA GLY A 16 3.45 -7.85 1.20
C GLY A 16 4.47 -6.81 0.77
N TYR A 17 5.45 -6.49 1.61
CA TYR A 17 6.58 -5.68 1.19
C TYR A 17 7.91 -6.33 1.55
N ARG A 18 8.90 -6.07 0.71
CA ARG A 18 10.28 -6.46 0.91
C ARG A 18 11.16 -5.22 1.05
N THR A 19 11.93 -5.16 2.13
CA THR A 19 12.91 -4.10 2.38
C THR A 19 14.19 -4.31 1.57
N ASP A 20 14.99 -3.26 1.41
CA ASP A 20 16.28 -3.35 0.68
C ASP A 20 17.28 -4.32 1.36
N ASP A 21 17.15 -4.51 2.68
CA ASP A 21 17.87 -5.49 3.50
C ASP A 21 17.36 -6.93 3.33
N GLY A 22 16.32 -7.13 2.52
CA GLY A 22 15.83 -8.44 2.09
C GLY A 22 14.76 -9.06 2.98
N ALA A 23 14.35 -8.40 4.05
CA ALA A 23 13.28 -8.88 4.92
C ALA A 23 11.90 -8.65 4.29
N GLU A 24 10.98 -9.60 4.51
CA GLU A 24 9.63 -9.61 3.94
C GLU A 24 8.58 -9.54 5.04
N TYR A 25 7.54 -8.73 4.83
CA TYR A 25 6.50 -8.45 5.82
C TYR A 25 5.12 -8.40 5.17
N GLU A 26 4.12 -8.84 5.92
CA GLU A 26 2.71 -8.69 5.55
C GLU A 26 2.14 -7.38 6.08
N THR A 27 1.22 -6.79 5.32
CA THR A 27 0.58 -5.52 5.63
C THR A 27 -0.76 -5.41 4.90
N SER A 28 -1.39 -4.24 4.99
CA SER A 28 -2.54 -3.90 4.17
C SER A 28 -2.43 -2.47 3.65
N VAL A 29 -2.74 -2.29 2.37
CA VAL A 29 -2.93 -0.98 1.77
C VAL A 29 -4.30 -0.46 2.15
N ILE A 30 -4.34 0.73 2.75
CA ILE A 30 -5.58 1.37 3.25
C ILE A 30 -6.02 2.58 2.40
N ASP A 31 -5.09 3.17 1.66
CA ASP A 31 -5.40 4.07 0.55
C ASP A 31 -4.36 3.93 -0.55
N ILE A 32 -4.78 4.17 -1.79
CA ILE A 32 -3.91 4.10 -2.96
C ILE A 32 -4.25 5.21 -3.95
N SER A 33 -3.23 5.66 -4.67
CA SER A 33 -3.33 6.54 -5.83
C SER A 33 -2.26 6.15 -6.86
N GLU A 34 -2.24 6.78 -8.03
CA GLU A 34 -1.22 6.51 -9.05
C GLU A 34 0.20 6.75 -8.54
N MET A 35 0.38 7.70 -7.62
CA MET A 35 1.70 8.13 -7.15
C MET A 35 2.17 7.43 -5.88
N GLY A 36 1.31 6.68 -5.19
CA GLY A 36 1.69 6.05 -3.93
C GLY A 36 0.53 5.41 -3.19
N CYS A 37 0.83 4.87 -2.02
CA CYS A 37 -0.15 4.24 -1.16
C CYS A 37 0.13 4.49 0.32
N ARG A 38 -0.87 4.26 1.16
CA ARG A 38 -0.73 4.22 2.61
C ARG A 38 -0.90 2.80 3.09
N LEU A 39 0.01 2.39 3.97
CA LEU A 39 -0.01 1.09 4.62
C LEU A 39 -0.43 1.20 6.06
N ARG A 40 -1.09 0.15 6.55
CA ARG A 40 -1.21 -0.15 7.97
C ARG A 40 -0.06 -1.07 8.36
N ASN A 41 1.00 -0.49 8.94
CA ASN A 41 2.19 -1.21 9.35
C ASN A 41 2.11 -1.61 10.83
N GLY A 42 2.43 -2.87 11.13
CA GLY A 42 2.22 -3.45 12.46
C GLY A 42 3.44 -3.45 13.38
N VAL A 43 4.69 -3.54 12.87
CA VAL A 43 5.77 -4.05 13.73
C VAL A 43 7.16 -3.45 13.55
N GLU A 44 7.63 -3.08 12.34
CA GLU A 44 8.97 -2.50 12.16
C GLU A 44 8.97 -1.08 11.57
N LEU A 45 9.90 -0.24 12.05
CA LEU A 45 10.04 1.17 11.66
C LEU A 45 10.52 1.29 10.21
N LEU A 46 9.57 1.39 9.28
CA LEU A 46 9.81 1.92 7.94
C LEU A 46 10.21 3.40 8.04
N ALA A 47 11.50 3.65 8.19
CA ALA A 47 12.01 5.01 8.33
C ALA A 47 11.85 5.80 7.00
N PRO A 48 11.49 7.09 7.06
CA PRO A 48 11.45 7.95 5.89
C PRO A 48 12.76 7.91 5.08
N GLY A 49 12.64 7.82 3.76
CA GLY A 49 13.75 7.74 2.81
C GLY A 49 14.15 6.32 2.41
N LYS A 50 13.72 5.29 3.15
CA LYS A 50 14.01 3.88 2.83
C LYS A 50 13.29 3.42 1.56
N GLY A 51 14.00 2.64 0.73
CA GLY A 51 13.45 1.94 -0.42
C GLY A 51 12.83 0.61 0.01
N LEU A 52 11.78 0.21 -0.71
CA LEU A 52 11.19 -1.11 -0.59
C LEU A 52 10.50 -1.50 -1.90
N SER A 53 10.16 -2.78 -2.04
CA SER A 53 9.25 -3.27 -3.08
C SER A 53 7.96 -3.78 -2.44
N ILE A 54 6.81 -3.32 -2.90
CA ILE A 54 5.50 -3.72 -2.37
C ILE A 54 4.69 -4.49 -3.41
N ALA A 55 4.18 -5.66 -3.03
CA ALA A 55 3.19 -6.43 -3.77
C ALA A 55 1.79 -6.14 -3.19
N ILE A 56 0.87 -5.64 -4.01
CA ILE A 56 -0.47 -5.23 -3.59
C ILE A 56 -1.46 -6.19 -4.23
N GLY A 57 -2.21 -6.95 -3.42
CA GLY A 57 -3.04 -8.03 -3.91
C GLY A 57 -2.24 -9.01 -4.76
N ASN A 58 -2.66 -9.17 -6.01
CA ASN A 58 -2.10 -10.07 -7.02
C ASN A 58 -1.30 -9.33 -8.12
N LEU A 59 -0.85 -8.10 -7.83
CA LEU A 59 -0.01 -7.34 -8.74
C LEU A 59 1.47 -7.72 -8.65
N ALA A 60 2.20 -7.44 -9.75
CA ALA A 60 3.65 -7.47 -9.72
C ALA A 60 4.19 -6.45 -8.69
N PRO A 61 5.30 -6.77 -7.99
CA PRO A 61 5.89 -5.86 -7.01
C PRO A 61 6.25 -4.50 -7.60
N VAL A 62 5.90 -3.43 -6.87
CA VAL A 62 6.13 -2.03 -7.24
C VAL A 62 7.21 -1.46 -6.35
N SER A 63 8.25 -0.88 -6.93
CA SER A 63 9.31 -0.20 -6.18
C SER A 63 8.81 1.14 -5.63
N ALA A 64 9.02 1.37 -4.33
CA ALA A 64 8.52 2.53 -3.60
C ALA A 64 9.56 3.06 -2.60
N GLN A 65 9.34 4.30 -2.16
CA GLN A 65 10.11 4.92 -1.08
C GLN A 65 9.17 5.37 0.05
N VAL A 66 9.60 5.13 1.28
CA VAL A 66 8.92 5.64 2.47
C VAL A 66 9.02 7.16 2.52
N ARG A 67 7.86 7.84 2.62
CA ARG A 67 7.78 9.31 2.68
C ARG A 67 7.56 9.83 4.08
N TRP A 68 6.78 9.12 4.88
CA TRP A 68 6.48 9.46 6.27
C TRP A 68 6.03 8.21 7.02
N GLN A 69 6.20 8.26 8.34
CA GLN A 69 5.65 7.28 9.26
C GLN A 69 4.92 8.01 10.38
N TYR A 70 3.77 7.49 10.81
CA TYR A 70 3.01 8.02 11.93
C TYR A 70 2.22 6.91 12.61
N GLY A 71 2.61 6.54 13.83
CA GLY A 71 2.03 5.41 14.55
C GLY A 71 2.14 4.12 13.73
N SER A 72 1.03 3.40 13.60
CA SER A 72 0.90 2.18 12.79
C SER A 72 0.66 2.44 11.29
N PHE A 73 0.94 3.65 10.80
CA PHE A 73 0.74 4.02 9.40
C PHE A 73 2.04 4.49 8.75
N CYS A 74 2.19 4.11 7.49
CA CYS A 74 3.33 4.50 6.67
C CYS A 74 2.83 4.96 5.30
N GLY A 75 3.37 6.07 4.80
CA GLY A 75 3.09 6.56 3.46
C GLY A 75 4.23 6.23 2.51
N LEU A 76 3.89 5.61 1.38
CA LEU A 76 4.82 5.26 0.31
C LEU A 76 4.57 6.13 -0.91
N ALA A 77 5.65 6.54 -1.58
CA ALA A 77 5.60 7.07 -2.94
C ALA A 77 6.19 6.04 -3.89
N PHE A 78 5.48 5.73 -4.98
CA PHE A 78 6.01 4.85 -6.00
C PHE A 78 7.13 5.55 -6.77
N THR A 79 8.16 4.79 -7.11
CA THR A 79 9.29 5.27 -7.92
C THR A 79 8.87 5.58 -9.35
N ARG A 80 7.84 4.86 -9.85
CA ARG A 80 7.13 5.11 -11.10
C ARG A 80 5.63 5.12 -10.81
N PRO A 81 4.85 6.03 -11.44
CA PRO A 81 3.41 6.02 -11.27
C PRO A 81 2.82 4.67 -11.67
N LEU A 82 1.81 4.21 -10.93
CA LEU A 82 0.97 3.10 -11.37
C LEU A 82 0.17 3.56 -12.59
N HIS A 83 -0.02 2.64 -13.53
CA HIS A 83 -0.90 2.89 -14.66
C HIS A 83 -2.35 3.00 -14.17
N SER A 84 -3.12 3.97 -14.68
CA SER A 84 -4.52 4.19 -14.29
C SER A 84 -5.37 2.92 -14.36
N ALA A 85 -5.30 2.16 -15.45
CA ALA A 85 -6.00 0.88 -15.60
C ALA A 85 -5.68 -0.16 -14.49
N LEU A 86 -4.49 -0.09 -13.89
CA LEU A 86 -4.11 -0.97 -12.79
C LEU A 86 -4.74 -0.52 -11.46
N LEU A 87 -4.80 0.80 -11.26
CA LEU A 87 -5.51 1.41 -10.15
C LEU A 87 -7.00 1.08 -10.23
N ASP A 88 -7.63 1.30 -11.38
CA ASP A 88 -9.04 0.95 -11.65
C ASP A 88 -9.31 -0.54 -11.34
N HIS A 89 -8.40 -1.43 -11.78
CA HIS A 89 -8.52 -2.85 -11.51
C HIS A 89 -8.47 -3.19 -10.01
N LEU A 90 -7.56 -2.58 -9.25
CA LEU A 90 -7.47 -2.78 -7.80
C LEU A 90 -8.74 -2.30 -7.09
N GLU A 91 -9.26 -1.15 -7.51
CA GLU A 91 -10.50 -0.56 -6.96
C GLU A 91 -11.70 -1.46 -7.24
N ASP A 92 -11.87 -1.90 -8.49
CA ASP A 92 -12.94 -2.81 -8.88
C ASP A 92 -12.84 -4.16 -8.16
N ALA A 93 -11.63 -4.72 -8.06
CA ALA A 93 -11.41 -5.99 -7.38
C ALA A 93 -11.69 -5.90 -5.88
N HIS A 94 -11.33 -4.77 -5.24
CA HIS A 94 -11.68 -4.49 -3.86
C HIS A 94 -13.19 -4.30 -3.67
N ALA A 95 -13.85 -3.52 -4.53
CA ALA A 95 -15.29 -3.30 -4.47
C ALA A 95 -16.10 -4.59 -4.64
N ARG A 96 -15.57 -5.56 -5.39
CA ARG A 96 -16.14 -6.91 -5.55
C ARG A 96 -15.78 -7.88 -4.42
N GLY A 97 -14.99 -7.46 -3.43
CA GLY A 97 -14.57 -8.28 -2.29
C GLY A 97 -13.49 -9.32 -2.60
N MET A 98 -12.87 -9.29 -3.79
CA MET A 98 -11.84 -10.26 -4.20
C MET A 98 -10.47 -9.98 -3.56
N LEU A 99 -10.29 -8.77 -3.03
CA LEU A 99 -9.06 -8.28 -2.41
C LEU A 99 -9.28 -7.77 -0.99
N ALA A 100 -10.34 -8.19 -0.30
CA ALA A 100 -10.52 -7.88 1.11
C ALA A 100 -9.45 -8.60 1.97
N PRO A 101 -9.05 -8.05 3.13
CA PRO A 101 -8.22 -8.81 4.06
C PRO A 101 -8.88 -10.12 4.46
N ASP A 102 -8.14 -11.22 4.31
CA ASP A 102 -8.54 -12.52 4.85
C ASP A 102 -8.54 -12.38 6.38
N ALA A 103 -9.74 -12.50 6.97
CA ALA A 103 -10.05 -12.36 8.39
C ALA A 103 -9.98 -10.93 9.00
N GLU A 104 -11.16 -10.35 9.23
CA GLU A 104 -11.40 -9.85 10.59
C GLU A 104 -11.42 -11.07 11.51
N PRO A 105 -10.72 -11.09 12.66
CA PRO A 105 -11.02 -12.09 13.66
C PRO A 105 -12.48 -11.86 14.04
N ARG A 106 -13.37 -12.78 13.66
CA ARG A 106 -14.70 -12.85 14.26
C ARG A 106 -14.47 -13.03 15.76
N LEU A 107 -14.56 -11.94 16.50
CA LEU A 107 -14.71 -12.00 17.94
C LEU A 107 -16.09 -12.62 18.19
N SER A 108 -16.09 -13.92 18.48
CA SER A 108 -17.22 -14.67 19.01
C SER A 108 -17.62 -14.16 20.40
#